data_AF-A0A1Y3SB24-F1
#
_entry.id   AF-A0A1Y3SB24-F1
#
_cell.length_a   1.000
_cell.length_b   1.000
_cell.length_c   1.000
_cell.angle_alpha   90.00
_cell.angle_beta   90.00
_cell.angle_gamma   90.00
#
_symmetry.space_group_name_H-M   'P 1'
#
loop_
_entity.id
_entity.type
_entity.pdbx_description
1 polymer ?
#
loop_
_entity_poly.entity_id
_entity_poly.type
_entity_poly.pdbx_seq_one_letter_code
_entity_poly.pdbx_strand_id
1 'polypeptide(L)'
;MSYTLEIYAYEDKLVFTGTLNMYFDKYKGLGPGLYSKPIVCLERTCTSYDIEDAIKKSISVLETNKDTIFQENSVKTITQMENLIFRNFKLFGINAPKSQIIKGSTLIMIRTGSKFFVSRCVPEGKDMIVQDKVPLSPEATIPDIASIVFDFLNI
;
A
#
# COMPACT_ATOMS: atom_id res chain seq x y z
N MET A 1 13.66 7.87 -2.18
CA MET A 1 12.78 7.70 -1.00
C MET A 1 12.48 6.22 -0.83
N SER A 2 12.49 5.68 0.40
CA SER A 2 12.05 4.30 0.65
C SER A 2 10.60 4.32 1.13
N TYR A 3 9.74 3.58 0.44
CA TYR A 3 8.31 3.52 0.67
C TYR A 3 7.80 2.09 0.48
N THR A 4 6.61 1.84 1.01
CA THR A 4 5.82 0.65 0.69
C THR A 4 4.45 1.10 0.23
N LEU A 5 4.03 0.69 -0.96
CA LEU A 5 2.65 0.80 -1.41
C LEU A 5 1.95 -0.53 -1.22
N GLU A 6 0.73 -0.49 -0.72
CA GLU A 6 -0.14 -1.65 -0.53
C GLU A 6 -1.40 -1.44 -1.36
N ILE A 7 -1.70 -2.42 -2.22
CA ILE A 7 -2.84 -2.40 -3.13
C ILE A 7 -3.77 -3.54 -2.74
N TYR A 8 -4.88 -3.20 -2.08
CA TYR A 8 -5.89 -4.17 -1.68
C TYR A 8 -6.86 -4.38 -2.83
N ALA A 9 -6.80 -5.54 -3.47
CA ALA A 9 -7.81 -6.00 -4.42
C ALA A 9 -8.96 -6.64 -3.64
N TYR A 10 -10.00 -5.85 -3.37
CA TYR A 10 -11.16 -6.24 -2.56
C TYR A 10 -12.44 -5.95 -3.35
N GLU A 11 -13.30 -6.96 -3.48
CA GLU A 11 -14.49 -6.90 -4.35
C GLU A 11 -14.08 -6.55 -5.81
N ASP A 12 -14.69 -5.52 -6.38
CA ASP A 12 -14.43 -4.96 -7.71
C ASP A 12 -13.46 -3.76 -7.67
N LYS A 13 -12.74 -3.56 -6.57
CA LYS A 13 -11.89 -2.38 -6.36
C LYS A 13 -10.44 -2.70 -6.03
N LEU A 14 -9.56 -1.80 -6.46
CA LEU A 14 -8.15 -1.76 -6.08
C LEU A 14 -7.91 -0.51 -5.23
N VAL A 15 -7.66 -0.71 -3.93
CA VAL A 15 -7.44 0.39 -2.98
C VAL A 15 -5.97 0.53 -2.67
N PHE A 16 -5.40 1.69 -3.03
CA PHE A 16 -3.99 2.02 -2.82
C PHE A 16 -3.81 2.70 -1.46
N THR A 17 -2.90 2.19 -0.65
CA THR A 17 -2.42 2.82 0.58
C THR A 17 -0.90 2.89 0.52
N GLY A 18 -0.28 3.62 1.47
CA GLY A 18 1.16 3.80 1.43
C GLY A 18 1.78 4.17 2.76
N THR A 19 3.05 3.79 2.88
CA THR A 19 3.91 4.12 4.02
C THR A 19 5.26 4.62 3.54
N LEU A 20 5.86 5.51 4.31
CA LEU A 20 7.24 5.95 4.15
C LEU A 20 8.11 5.31 5.21
N ASN A 21 9.33 4.90 4.86
CA ASN A 21 10.30 4.50 5.87
C ASN A 21 10.92 5.76 6.50
N MET A 22 10.65 6.00 7.78
CA MET A 22 11.00 7.24 8.47
C MET A 22 11.62 6.95 9.84
N TYR A 23 12.53 7.81 10.29
CA TYR A 23 13.06 7.72 11.65
C TYR A 23 12.05 8.31 12.63
N PHE A 24 11.74 7.59 13.71
CA PHE A 24 10.89 8.08 14.79
C PHE A 24 11.58 7.92 16.14
N ASP A 25 11.66 8.99 16.92
CA ASP A 25 12.34 9.00 18.23
C ASP A 25 11.75 7.98 19.21
N LYS A 26 10.41 7.83 19.22
CA LYS A 26 9.73 6.85 20.08
C LYS A 26 10.11 5.40 19.81
N TYR A 27 10.64 5.10 18.61
CA TYR A 27 11.11 3.78 18.21
C TYR A 27 12.64 3.67 18.24
N LYS A 28 13.34 4.79 18.51
CA LYS A 28 14.81 4.91 18.42
C LYS A 28 15.36 4.32 17.11
N GLY A 29 14.64 4.49 16.01
CA GLY A 29 14.94 3.79 14.77
C GLY A 29 13.98 4.10 13.63
N LEU A 30 14.26 3.44 12.50
CA LEU A 30 13.42 3.49 11.31
C LEU A 30 12.14 2.67 11.54
N GLY A 31 11.00 3.28 11.26
CA GLY A 31 9.69 2.66 11.32
C GLY A 31 8.79 3.12 10.18
N PRO A 32 7.64 2.46 9.99
CA PRO A 32 6.70 2.82 8.95
C PRO A 32 5.92 4.08 9.34
N GLY A 33 6.05 5.14 8.54
CA GLY A 33 5.20 6.33 8.59
C GLY A 33 3.98 6.10 7.70
N LEU A 34 2.86 5.73 8.31
CA LEU A 34 1.62 5.40 7.62
C LEU A 34 0.88 6.66 7.19
N TYR A 35 0.46 6.75 5.93
CA TYR A 35 -0.49 7.77 5.52
C TYR A 35 -1.90 7.35 5.98
N SER A 36 -2.57 8.19 6.76
CA SER A 36 -3.80 7.81 7.49
C SER A 36 -5.04 7.64 6.60
N LYS A 37 -4.93 7.85 5.28
CA LYS A 37 -6.02 7.77 4.31
C LYS A 37 -5.65 6.82 3.17
N PRO A 38 -6.60 6.06 2.62
CA PRO A 38 -6.37 5.42 1.33
C PRO A 38 -6.24 6.51 0.25
N ILE A 39 -5.37 6.28 -0.73
CA ILE A 39 -4.87 7.34 -1.62
C ILE A 39 -5.64 7.36 -2.95
N VAL A 40 -5.77 6.20 -3.58
CA VAL A 40 -6.45 6.02 -4.87
C VAL A 40 -7.32 4.77 -4.77
N CYS A 41 -8.45 4.79 -5.48
CA CYS A 41 -9.28 3.63 -5.73
C CYS A 41 -9.47 3.50 -7.24
N LEU A 42 -9.20 2.32 -7.78
CA LEU A 42 -9.51 1.98 -9.16
C LEU A 42 -10.59 0.90 -9.18
N GLU A 43 -11.38 0.86 -10.24
CA GLU A 43 -12.23 -0.29 -10.56
C GLU A 43 -11.33 -1.43 -11.09
N ARG A 44 -11.75 -2.67 -10.89
CA ARG A 44 -10.96 -3.86 -11.27
C ARG A 44 -10.83 -4.06 -12.79
N THR A 45 -11.63 -3.34 -13.58
CA THR A 45 -11.51 -3.26 -15.05
C THR A 45 -10.43 -2.28 -15.50
N CYS A 46 -9.60 -1.78 -14.58
CA CYS A 46 -8.51 -0.87 -14.89
C CYS A 46 -7.47 -1.52 -15.82
N THR A 47 -6.74 -0.69 -16.55
CA THR A 47 -5.60 -1.10 -17.37
C THR A 47 -4.29 -1.00 -16.58
N SER A 48 -3.21 -1.56 -17.13
CA SER A 48 -1.86 -1.35 -16.59
C SER A 48 -1.46 0.13 -16.54
N TYR A 49 -1.93 0.96 -17.49
CA TYR A 49 -1.70 2.40 -17.48
C TYR A 49 -2.41 3.10 -16.32
N ASP A 50 -3.64 2.68 -15.97
CA ASP A 50 -4.36 3.22 -14.81
C ASP A 50 -3.62 2.88 -13.50
N ILE A 51 -3.06 1.66 -13.41
CA ILE A 51 -2.23 1.24 -12.28
C ILE A 51 -0.95 2.09 -12.22
N GLU A 52 -0.30 2.32 -13.37
CA GLU A 52 0.90 3.15 -13.47
C GLU A 52 0.65 4.56 -12.91
N ASP A 53 -0.45 5.20 -13.33
CA ASP A 53 -0.82 6.54 -12.87
C ASP A 53 -1.25 6.55 -11.40
N ALA A 54 -1.93 5.50 -10.92
CA ALA A 54 -2.24 5.34 -9.51
C ALA A 54 -0.98 5.19 -8.64
N ILE A 55 0.04 4.47 -9.12
CA ILE A 55 1.35 4.37 -8.45
C ILE A 55 2.02 5.74 -8.39
N LYS A 56 2.13 6.47 -9.51
CA LYS A 56 2.71 7.82 -9.54
C LYS A 56 2.00 8.76 -8.58
N LYS A 57 0.66 8.77 -8.60
CA LYS A 57 -0.15 9.59 -7.69
C LYS A 57 0.06 9.20 -6.24
N SER A 58 0.14 7.91 -5.93
CA SER A 58 0.40 7.41 -4.58
C SER A 58 1.75 7.88 -4.06
N ILE A 59 2.80 7.81 -4.88
CA ILE A 59 4.14 8.30 -4.54
C ILE A 59 4.10 9.81 -4.28
N SER A 60 3.49 10.59 -5.18
CA SER A 60 3.38 12.05 -5.05
C SER A 60 2.63 12.47 -3.77
N VAL A 61 1.55 11.77 -3.41
CA VAL A 61 0.81 12.04 -2.16
C VAL A 61 1.68 11.75 -0.95
N LEU A 62 2.41 10.63 -0.92
CA LEU A 62 3.31 10.32 0.19
C LEU A 62 4.40 11.38 0.35
N GLU A 63 5.03 11.80 -0.76
CA GLU A 63 6.07 12.84 -0.75
C GLU A 63 5.53 14.18 -0.24
N THR A 64 4.39 14.62 -0.76
CA THR A 64 3.77 15.91 -0.41
C THR A 64 3.30 15.96 1.05
N ASN A 65 2.95 14.80 1.63
CA ASN A 65 2.42 14.72 2.99
C ASN A 65 3.43 14.21 4.02
N LYS A 66 4.73 14.15 3.69
CA LYS A 66 5.77 13.56 4.54
C LYS A 66 5.79 14.15 5.96
N ASP A 67 5.66 15.46 6.11
CA ASP A 67 5.69 16.12 7.42
C ASP A 67 4.43 15.81 8.25
N THR A 68 3.26 15.79 7.60
CA THR A 68 2.01 15.39 8.25
C THR A 68 2.06 13.93 8.69
N ILE A 69 2.59 13.03 7.83
CA ILE A 69 2.83 11.63 8.17
C ILE A 69 3.72 11.54 9.40
N PHE A 70 4.83 12.27 9.43
CA PHE A 70 5.73 12.28 10.59
C PHE A 70 5.03 12.71 11.88
N GLN A 71 4.31 13.84 11.85
CA GLN A 71 3.61 14.38 13.00
C GLN A 71 2.55 13.41 13.53
N GLU A 72 1.70 12.88 12.65
CA GLU A 72 0.63 11.95 13.04
C GLU A 72 1.19 10.62 13.59
N ASN A 73 2.20 10.08 12.93
CA ASN A 73 2.81 8.81 13.32
C ASN A 73 3.72 8.96 14.54
N SER A 74 4.15 10.17 14.91
CA SER A 74 4.89 10.40 16.16
C SER A 74 4.01 10.22 17.41
N VAL A 75 2.71 10.48 17.29
CA VAL A 75 1.77 10.39 18.42
C VAL A 75 0.91 9.12 18.41
N LYS A 76 0.58 8.58 17.24
CA LYS A 76 -0.26 7.37 17.13
C LYS A 76 0.58 6.09 17.02
N THR A 77 0.10 4.99 17.59
CA THR A 77 0.69 3.66 17.37
C THR A 77 0.42 3.15 15.96
N ILE A 78 1.22 2.19 15.48
CA ILE A 78 1.01 1.55 14.17
C ILE A 78 -0.40 0.96 14.08
N THR A 79 -0.85 0.24 15.12
CA THR A 79 -2.20 -0.35 15.17
C THR A 79 -3.30 0.70 15.06
N GLN A 80 -3.15 1.86 15.72
CA GLN A 80 -4.12 2.96 15.58
C GLN A 80 -4.13 3.52 14.16
N MET A 81 -2.96 3.66 13.53
CA MET A 81 -2.84 4.14 12.16
C MET A 81 -3.45 3.17 11.15
N GLU A 82 -3.17 1.87 11.26
CA GLU A 82 -3.79 0.83 10.42
C GLU A 82 -5.32 0.86 10.55
N ASN A 83 -5.83 0.91 11.78
CA ASN A 83 -7.27 0.97 12.02
C ASN A 83 -7.91 2.21 11.37
N LEU A 84 -7.21 3.35 11.36
CA LEU A 84 -7.66 4.57 10.67
C LEU A 84 -7.70 4.36 9.15
N ILE A 85 -6.68 3.74 8.56
CA ILE A 85 -6.64 3.45 7.12
C ILE A 85 -7.84 2.59 6.72
N PHE A 86 -8.05 1.44 7.37
CA PHE A 86 -9.17 0.55 7.04
C PHE A 86 -10.53 1.20 7.29
N ARG A 87 -10.67 2.00 8.36
CA ARG A 87 -11.90 2.79 8.60
C ARG A 87 -12.17 3.79 7.48
N ASN A 88 -11.13 4.30 6.83
CA ASN A 88 -11.23 5.28 5.75
C ASN A 88 -11.48 4.64 4.37
N PHE A 89 -11.52 3.31 4.24
CA PHE A 89 -11.95 2.64 3.00
C PHE A 89 -13.40 2.98 2.63
N LYS A 90 -14.22 3.38 3.61
CA LYS A 90 -15.57 3.93 3.39
C LYS A 90 -15.59 5.16 2.47
N LEU A 91 -14.48 5.91 2.38
CA LEU A 91 -14.35 7.03 1.44
C LEU A 91 -14.45 6.57 -0.03
N PHE A 92 -14.22 5.27 -0.27
CA PHE A 92 -14.35 4.61 -1.56
C PHE A 92 -15.55 3.65 -1.61
N GLY A 93 -16.50 3.81 -0.69
CA GLY A 93 -17.74 3.01 -0.64
C GLY A 93 -17.56 1.61 -0.04
N ILE A 94 -16.39 1.25 0.48
CA ILE A 94 -16.14 -0.04 1.11
C ILE A 94 -16.49 0.06 2.60
N ASN A 95 -17.65 -0.48 2.97
CA ASN A 95 -18.19 -0.47 4.33
C ASN A 95 -18.04 -1.85 5.01
N ALA A 96 -16.80 -2.36 5.06
CA ALA A 96 -16.47 -3.63 5.67
C ALA A 96 -15.46 -3.46 6.82
N PRO A 97 -15.50 -4.30 7.87
CA PRO A 97 -14.48 -4.29 8.92
C PRO A 97 -13.13 -4.79 8.39
N LYS A 98 -12.02 -4.37 9.02
CA LYS A 98 -10.64 -4.78 8.66
C LYS A 98 -10.51 -6.29 8.44
N SER A 99 -11.09 -7.10 9.34
CA SER A 99 -11.01 -8.56 9.25
C SER A 99 -11.66 -9.13 7.98
N GLN A 100 -12.76 -8.54 7.52
CA GLN A 100 -13.42 -8.94 6.28
C GLN A 100 -12.64 -8.46 5.07
N ILE A 101 -12.11 -7.24 5.10
CA ILE A 101 -11.26 -6.70 4.03
C ILE A 101 -10.05 -7.61 3.85
N ILE A 102 -9.30 -7.91 4.92
CA ILE A 102 -8.12 -8.78 4.87
C ILE A 102 -8.47 -10.14 4.29
N LYS A 103 -9.49 -10.82 4.83
CA LYS A 103 -9.91 -12.16 4.36
C LYS A 103 -10.41 -12.19 2.92
N GLY A 104 -11.01 -11.10 2.45
CA GLY A 104 -11.55 -10.99 1.09
C GLY A 104 -10.59 -10.39 0.08
N SER A 105 -9.38 -9.97 0.50
CA SER A 105 -8.44 -9.29 -0.38
C SER A 105 -7.34 -10.22 -0.89
N THR A 106 -6.87 -9.95 -2.10
CA THR A 106 -5.46 -10.17 -2.44
C THR A 106 -4.74 -8.83 -2.24
N LEU A 107 -3.58 -8.84 -1.59
CA LEU A 107 -2.76 -7.63 -1.42
C LEU A 107 -1.57 -7.70 -2.37
N ILE A 108 -1.37 -6.65 -3.17
CA ILE A 108 -0.11 -6.46 -3.89
C ILE A 108 0.71 -5.41 -3.15
N MET A 109 1.94 -5.76 -2.78
CA MET A 109 2.84 -4.87 -2.04
C MET A 109 4.04 -4.51 -2.92
N ILE A 110 4.27 -3.22 -3.12
CA ILE A 110 5.46 -2.67 -3.78
C ILE A 110 6.35 -2.10 -2.69
N ARG A 111 7.54 -2.67 -2.47
CA ARG A 111 8.49 -2.19 -1.46
C ARG A 111 9.76 -1.67 -2.10
N THR A 112 10.19 -0.47 -1.73
CA THR A 112 11.44 0.13 -2.18
C THR A 112 12.45 0.33 -1.04
N GLY A 113 13.70 0.64 -1.38
CA GLY A 113 14.79 0.83 -0.43
C GLY A 113 15.81 -0.30 -0.49
N SER A 114 16.29 -0.79 0.66
CA SER A 114 17.31 -1.86 0.73
C SER A 114 16.87 -3.19 0.11
N LYS A 115 15.56 -3.39 -0.03
CA LYS A 115 14.96 -4.49 -0.78
C LYS A 115 13.93 -3.87 -1.71
N PHE A 116 14.15 -3.97 -3.01
CA PHE A 116 13.20 -3.54 -4.03
C PHE A 116 12.50 -4.76 -4.62
N PHE A 117 11.19 -4.86 -4.46
CA PHE A 117 10.39 -5.97 -4.99
C PHE A 117 8.90 -5.64 -5.04
N VAL A 118 8.17 -6.41 -5.85
CA VAL A 118 6.71 -6.53 -5.80
C VAL A 118 6.37 -7.91 -5.24
N SER A 119 5.39 -7.99 -4.36
CA SER A 119 4.90 -9.27 -3.84
C SER A 119 3.39 -9.35 -3.87
N ARG A 120 2.87 -10.53 -4.22
CA ARG A 120 1.47 -10.90 -4.02
C ARG A 120 1.34 -11.53 -2.65
N CYS A 121 0.38 -11.06 -1.89
CA CYS A 121 0.08 -11.53 -0.55
C CYS A 121 -1.37 -12.01 -0.47
N VAL A 122 -1.59 -13.09 0.28
CA VAL A 122 -2.90 -13.72 0.49
C VAL A 122 -3.22 -13.80 1.98
N PRO A 123 -4.49 -13.86 2.37
CA PRO A 123 -4.86 -13.92 3.78
C PRO A 123 -4.49 -15.25 4.41
N GLU A 124 -3.87 -15.18 5.59
CA GLU A 124 -3.68 -16.30 6.51
C GLU A 124 -4.22 -15.88 7.89
N GLY A 125 -5.42 -16.37 8.22
CA GLY A 125 -6.10 -16.00 9.46
C GLY A 125 -6.52 -14.52 9.50
N LYS A 126 -5.78 -13.72 10.27
CA LYS A 126 -6.01 -12.27 10.43
C LYS A 126 -4.95 -11.40 9.73
N ASP A 127 -3.95 -12.05 9.14
CA ASP A 127 -2.75 -11.42 8.59
C ASP A 127 -2.67 -11.70 7.07
N MET A 128 -1.82 -10.98 6.35
CA MET A 128 -1.50 -11.22 4.95
C MET A 128 -0.09 -11.81 4.85
N ILE A 129 0.06 -12.93 4.16
CA ILE A 129 1.36 -13.60 3.94
C ILE A 129 1.79 -13.50 2.48
N VAL A 130 3.10 -13.41 2.25
CA VAL A 130 3.68 -13.39 0.90
C VAL A 130 3.49 -14.76 0.26
N GLN A 131 2.79 -14.80 -0.87
CA GLN A 131 2.65 -15.97 -1.73
C GLN A 131 3.69 -15.95 -2.84
N ASP A 132 3.78 -14.84 -3.56
CA ASP A 132 4.71 -14.65 -4.68
C ASP A 132 5.52 -13.39 -4.50
N LYS A 133 6.75 -13.38 -5.01
CA LYS A 133 7.67 -12.23 -4.90
C LYS A 133 8.57 -12.13 -6.11
N VAL A 134 8.59 -10.94 -6.73
CA VAL A 134 9.47 -10.57 -7.83
C VAL A 134 10.45 -9.50 -7.34
N PRO A 135 11.73 -9.84 -7.12
CA PRO A 135 12.79 -8.84 -6.89
C PRO A 135 12.91 -7.91 -8.10
N LEU A 136 13.15 -6.63 -7.84
CA LEU A 136 13.34 -5.62 -8.87
C LEU A 136 14.77 -5.08 -8.85
N SER A 137 15.28 -4.74 -10.04
CA SER A 137 16.54 -4.01 -10.15
C SER A 137 16.36 -2.54 -9.76
N PRO A 138 17.41 -1.83 -9.33
CA PRO A 138 17.35 -0.40 -9.04
C PRO A 138 16.88 0.47 -10.21
N GLU A 139 17.02 -0.02 -11.44
CA GLU A 139 16.65 0.65 -12.69
C GLU A 139 15.19 0.41 -13.10
N ALA A 140 14.46 -0.46 -12.39
CA ALA A 140 13.07 -0.77 -12.72
C ALA A 140 12.20 0.50 -12.70
N THR A 141 11.43 0.66 -13.77
CA THR A 141 10.58 1.84 -13.99
C THR A 141 9.17 1.62 -13.45
N ILE A 142 8.39 2.69 -13.30
CA ILE A 142 6.98 2.57 -12.86
C ILE A 142 6.15 1.71 -13.83
N PRO A 143 6.30 1.83 -15.17
CA PRO A 143 5.68 0.88 -16.11
C PRO A 143 6.02 -0.59 -15.84
N ASP A 144 7.28 -0.92 -15.53
CA ASP A 144 7.68 -2.30 -15.21
C ASP A 144 6.97 -2.80 -13.95
N ILE A 145 6.91 -1.96 -12.92
CA ILE A 145 6.20 -2.26 -11.67
C ILE A 145 4.70 -2.44 -11.94
N ALA A 146 4.09 -1.56 -12.72
CA ALA A 146 2.67 -1.60 -13.05
C ALA A 146 2.30 -2.87 -13.82
N SER A 147 3.16 -3.31 -14.75
CA SER A 147 2.97 -4.59 -15.46
C SER A 147 2.96 -5.77 -14.49
N ILE A 148 3.93 -5.83 -13.56
CA ILE A 148 3.99 -6.93 -12.57
C ILE A 148 2.78 -6.91 -11.63
N VAL A 149 2.35 -5.71 -11.21
CA VAL A 149 1.15 -5.56 -10.39
C VAL A 149 -0.07 -6.06 -11.16
N PHE A 150 -0.21 -5.67 -12.43
CA PHE A 150 -1.31 -6.10 -13.29
C PHE A 150 -1.33 -7.64 -13.43
N ASP A 151 -0.18 -8.26 -13.68
CA ASP A 151 -0.04 -9.73 -13.77
C ASP A 151 -0.45 -10.41 -12.45
N PHE A 152 -0.03 -9.88 -11.30
CA PHE A 152 -0.40 -10.44 -9.99
C PHE A 152 -1.89 -10.31 -9.66
N LEU A 153 -2.56 -9.29 -10.18
CA LEU A 153 -4.00 -9.11 -9.98
C LEU A 153 -4.82 -10.16 -10.73
N ASN A 154 -4.27 -10.80 -11.76
CA ASN A 154 -4.95 -11.77 -12.64
C ASN A 154 -6.31 -11.23 -13.13
N ILE A 155 -6.32 -9.97 -13.59
CA ILE A 155 -7.51 -9.24 -14.08
C ILE A 155 -7.50 -9.13 -15.60
#